data_AF-T0R4Y4-F1
#
_entry.id   AF-T0R4Y4-F1
#
_cell.length_a   1.000
_cell.length_b   1.000
_cell.length_c   1.000
_cell.angle_alpha   90.00
_cell.angle_beta   90.00
_cell.angle_gamma   90.00
#
_symmetry.space_group_name_H-M   'P 1'
#
loop_
_entity.id
_entity.type
_entity.pdbx_description
1 polymer ?
#
loop_
_entity_poly.entity_id
_entity_poly.type
_entity_poly.pdbx_seq_one_letter_code
_entity_poly.pdbx_strand_id
1 'polypeptide(L)'
;MEISKSFYLLSFLPAIAYWYLEENYSIKIAVIGGMGLACIEILLELFFVRHVHSLSKLNFVLLFILGPISLIGEDGLWFKLQPMFTGIILYLYLFIQGLRGESLMWTMSKDMNMKMKVPKEVLLVLERHMAFFLLLFGLFMGVLAKYYSTSIWAFFKTIGFYICFGIFMIAEMFYFRFVISKRFTSSLVDHHKDKNQ
;
A
#
# COMPACT_ATOMS: atom_id res chain seq x y z
N MET A 1 -8.17 -5.03 24.42
CA MET A 1 -8.13 -4.32 23.12
C MET A 1 -6.74 -4.51 22.52
N GLU A 2 -6.41 -5.72 22.03
CA GLU A 2 -5.06 -6.04 21.51
C GLU A 2 -5.06 -6.91 20.24
N ILE A 3 -6.20 -7.48 19.87
CA ILE A 3 -6.28 -8.47 18.77
C ILE A 3 -6.10 -7.80 17.38
N SER A 4 -6.40 -6.51 17.22
CA SER A 4 -6.34 -5.84 15.92
C SER A 4 -4.93 -5.65 15.36
N LYS A 5 -3.89 -5.61 16.21
CA LYS A 5 -2.50 -5.43 15.75
C LYS A 5 -1.91 -6.70 15.15
N SER A 6 -2.40 -7.88 15.55
CA SER A 6 -1.88 -9.17 15.08
C SER A 6 -2.35 -9.57 13.68
N PHE A 7 -3.49 -9.03 13.21
CA PHE A 7 -4.05 -9.40 11.90
C PHE A 7 -3.30 -8.78 10.71
N TYR A 8 -2.56 -7.68 10.90
CA TYR A 8 -1.71 -7.12 9.85
C TYR A 8 -0.58 -8.07 9.44
N LEU A 9 -0.10 -8.93 10.34
CA LEU A 9 0.89 -9.95 10.01
C LEU A 9 0.26 -11.13 9.25
N LEU A 10 -1.05 -11.35 9.42
CA LEU A 10 -1.79 -12.42 8.78
C LEU A 10 -1.93 -12.19 7.26
N SER A 11 -1.98 -10.94 6.81
CA SER A 11 -2.09 -10.60 5.38
C SER A 11 -0.83 -10.88 4.57
N PHE A 12 0.29 -11.17 5.24
CA PHE A 12 1.52 -11.66 4.60
C PHE A 12 1.57 -13.18 4.48
N LEU A 13 0.70 -13.90 5.19
CA LEU A 13 0.70 -15.36 5.25
C LEU A 13 0.52 -16.01 3.86
N PRO A 14 -0.39 -15.54 2.98
CA PRO A 14 -0.50 -16.10 1.63
C PRO A 14 0.78 -15.93 0.81
N ALA A 15 1.50 -14.82 0.98
CA ALA A 15 2.72 -14.55 0.23
C ALA A 15 3.90 -15.43 0.70
N ILE A 16 4.05 -15.58 2.02
CA ILE A 16 5.09 -16.43 2.62
C ILE A 16 4.83 -17.90 2.28
N ALA A 17 3.58 -18.34 2.38
CA ALA A 17 3.20 -19.69 2.03
C ALA A 17 3.35 -19.98 0.53
N TYR A 18 2.98 -19.03 -0.34
CA TYR A 18 3.22 -19.16 -1.77
C TYR A 18 4.72 -19.32 -2.07
N TRP A 19 5.58 -18.51 -1.45
CA TRP A 19 7.03 -18.64 -1.60
C TRP A 19 7.52 -20.03 -1.18
N TYR A 20 7.12 -20.50 0.01
CA TYR A 20 7.49 -21.83 0.48
C TYR A 20 6.99 -22.95 -0.44
N LEU A 21 5.76 -22.84 -0.93
CA LEU A 21 5.17 -23.85 -1.81
C LEU A 21 5.78 -23.84 -3.20
N GLU A 22 6.13 -22.67 -3.76
CA GLU A 22 6.78 -22.58 -5.07
C GLU A 22 8.20 -23.17 -5.04
N GLU A 23 8.89 -23.08 -3.90
CA GLU A 23 10.25 -23.61 -3.74
C GLU A 23 10.29 -25.14 -3.54
N ASN A 24 9.21 -25.73 -3.00
CA ASN A 24 9.16 -27.16 -2.65
C ASN A 24 8.19 -28.01 -3.50
N TYR A 25 7.25 -27.37 -4.21
CA TYR A 25 6.18 -28.04 -4.95
C TYR A 25 5.97 -27.40 -6.33
N SER A 26 5.06 -27.95 -7.12
CA SER A 26 4.71 -27.40 -8.43
C SER A 26 3.99 -26.06 -8.32
N ILE A 27 4.10 -25.23 -9.37
CA ILE A 27 3.41 -23.93 -9.46
C ILE A 27 1.92 -24.04 -9.19
N LYS A 28 1.27 -25.12 -9.65
CA LYS A 28 -0.16 -25.35 -9.44
C LYS A 28 -0.49 -25.47 -7.95
N ILE A 29 0.32 -26.21 -7.19
CA ILE A 29 0.16 -26.35 -5.74
C ILE A 29 0.43 -25.02 -5.05
N ALA A 30 1.46 -24.28 -5.46
CA ALA A 30 1.78 -22.97 -4.89
C ALA A 30 0.65 -21.96 -5.08
N VAL A 31 0.11 -21.85 -6.30
CA VAL A 31 -0.98 -20.94 -6.62
C VAL A 31 -2.28 -21.35 -5.89
N ILE A 32 -2.65 -22.63 -5.92
CA ILE A 32 -3.85 -23.12 -5.22
C ILE A 32 -3.71 -22.93 -3.71
N GLY A 33 -2.53 -23.21 -3.14
CA GLY A 33 -2.25 -23.00 -1.72
C GLY A 33 -2.32 -21.53 -1.33
N GLY A 34 -1.74 -20.64 -2.14
CA GLY A 34 -1.84 -19.19 -1.95
C GLY A 34 -3.29 -18.68 -2.03
N MET A 35 -4.09 -19.19 -2.97
CA MET A 35 -5.52 -18.92 -3.09
C MET A 35 -6.32 -19.43 -1.90
N GLY A 36 -6.07 -20.66 -1.46
CA GLY A 36 -6.72 -21.25 -0.29
C GLY A 36 -6.44 -20.44 0.98
N LEU A 37 -5.20 -20.00 1.17
CA LEU A 37 -4.83 -19.18 2.32
C LEU A 37 -5.46 -17.78 2.28
N ALA A 38 -5.60 -17.18 1.10
CA ALA A 38 -6.32 -15.91 0.97
C ALA A 38 -7.82 -16.06 1.31
N CYS A 39 -8.46 -17.18 0.93
CA CYS A 39 -9.81 -17.50 1.39
C CYS A 39 -9.87 -17.62 2.91
N ILE A 40 -8.92 -18.34 3.51
CA ILE A 40 -8.85 -18.51 4.96
C ILE A 40 -8.63 -17.17 5.65
N GLU A 41 -7.77 -16.30 5.13
CA GLU A 41 -7.54 -14.94 5.64
C GLU A 41 -8.85 -14.14 5.71
N ILE A 42 -9.62 -14.10 4.62
CA ILE A 42 -10.91 -13.39 4.58
C ILE A 42 -11.92 -14.00 5.54
N LEU A 43 -11.99 -15.33 5.64
CA LEU A 43 -12.89 -16.02 6.57
C LEU A 43 -12.51 -15.72 8.03
N LEU A 44 -11.21 -15.68 8.35
CA LEU A 44 -10.73 -15.32 9.67
C LEU A 44 -11.03 -13.86 9.98
N GLU A 45 -10.80 -12.92 9.05
CA GLU A 45 -11.19 -11.51 9.25
C GLU A 45 -12.70 -11.38 9.48
N LEU A 46 -13.52 -12.08 8.70
CA LEU A 46 -14.97 -12.04 8.84
C LEU A 46 -15.42 -12.61 10.19
N PHE A 47 -14.83 -13.71 10.65
CA PHE A 47 -15.20 -14.37 11.90
C PHE A 47 -14.72 -13.60 13.14
N PHE A 48 -13.47 -13.16 13.15
CA PHE A 48 -12.86 -12.52 14.33
C PHE A 48 -13.10 -11.01 14.40
N VAL A 49 -13.09 -10.31 13.26
CA VAL A 49 -13.16 -8.83 13.21
C VAL A 49 -14.56 -8.36 12.80
N ARG A 50 -15.41 -9.24 12.22
CA ARG A 50 -16.74 -8.92 11.64
C ARG A 50 -16.72 -7.89 10.51
N HIS A 51 -15.56 -7.34 10.17
CA HIS A 51 -15.36 -6.40 9.10
C HIS A 51 -14.11 -6.80 8.33
N VAL A 52 -14.26 -7.01 7.02
CA VAL A 52 -13.14 -7.32 6.13
C VAL A 52 -12.45 -6.04 5.71
N HIS A 53 -11.15 -5.93 5.97
CA HIS A 53 -10.39 -4.73 5.64
C HIS A 53 -10.39 -4.48 4.14
N SER A 54 -10.48 -3.21 3.73
CA SER A 54 -10.50 -2.83 2.30
C SER A 54 -9.24 -3.28 1.56
N LEU A 55 -8.08 -3.28 2.24
CA LEU A 55 -6.83 -3.80 1.69
C LEU A 55 -6.90 -5.32 1.49
N SER A 56 -7.42 -6.08 2.46
CA SER A 56 -7.59 -7.53 2.36
C SER A 56 -8.59 -7.91 1.27
N LYS A 57 -9.69 -7.16 1.11
CA LYS A 57 -10.63 -7.31 -0.02
C LYS A 57 -9.94 -7.09 -1.37
N LEU A 58 -9.15 -6.03 -1.50
CA LEU A 58 -8.42 -5.74 -2.73
C LEU A 58 -7.41 -6.85 -3.05
N ASN A 59 -6.64 -7.30 -2.05
CA ASN A 59 -5.68 -8.39 -2.20
C ASN A 59 -6.39 -9.68 -2.63
N PHE A 60 -7.49 -10.03 -1.98
CA PHE A 60 -8.30 -11.20 -2.31
C PHE A 60 -8.84 -11.14 -3.74
N VAL A 61 -9.42 -10.01 -4.16
CA VAL A 61 -9.95 -9.83 -5.52
C VAL A 61 -8.84 -9.96 -6.56
N LEU A 62 -7.70 -9.28 -6.36
CA LEU A 62 -6.56 -9.40 -7.26
C LEU A 62 -6.06 -10.84 -7.34
N LEU A 63 -5.97 -11.53 -6.21
CA LEU A 63 -5.52 -12.91 -6.14
C LEU A 63 -6.49 -13.87 -6.84
N PHE A 64 -7.80 -13.65 -6.72
CA PHE A 64 -8.83 -14.46 -7.40
C PHE A 64 -8.88 -14.23 -8.91
N ILE A 65 -8.43 -13.07 -9.39
CA ILE A 65 -8.32 -12.80 -10.82
C ILE A 65 -6.99 -13.36 -11.36
N LEU A 66 -5.89 -13.06 -10.68
CA LEU A 66 -4.54 -13.39 -11.15
C LEU A 66 -4.17 -14.86 -10.94
N GLY A 67 -4.68 -15.50 -9.89
CA GLY A 67 -4.44 -16.91 -9.58
C GLY A 67 -4.88 -17.84 -10.70
N PRO A 68 -6.15 -17.78 -11.17
CA PRO A 68 -6.60 -18.57 -12.31
C PRO A 68 -5.80 -18.32 -13.60
N ILE A 69 -5.41 -17.07 -13.88
CA ILE A 69 -4.57 -16.76 -15.04
C ILE A 69 -3.20 -17.43 -14.91
N SER A 70 -2.61 -17.41 -13.71
CA SER A 70 -1.38 -18.14 -13.37
C SER A 70 -1.53 -19.66 -13.60
N LEU A 71 -2.66 -20.25 -13.23
CA LEU A 71 -2.92 -21.69 -13.41
C LEU A 71 -3.05 -22.08 -14.88
N ILE A 72 -3.67 -21.23 -15.70
CA ILE A 72 -3.82 -21.45 -17.15
C ILE A 72 -2.48 -21.29 -17.87
N GLY A 73 -1.70 -20.27 -17.48
CA GLY A 73 -0.37 -20.03 -18.04
C GLY A 73 0.71 -21.01 -17.57
N GLU A 74 0.38 -21.85 -16.58
CA GLU A 74 1.33 -22.73 -15.88
C GLU A 74 2.60 -22.00 -15.37
N ASP A 75 2.47 -20.69 -15.11
CA ASP A 75 3.53 -19.84 -14.59
C ASP A 75 3.07 -19.15 -13.29
N GLY A 76 4.02 -18.79 -12.42
CA GLY A 76 3.76 -18.06 -11.18
C GLY A 76 3.73 -16.54 -11.37
N LEU A 77 3.87 -16.04 -12.60
CA LEU A 77 4.13 -14.63 -12.87
C LEU A 77 2.91 -13.78 -12.51
N TRP A 78 1.73 -14.20 -12.94
CA TRP A 78 0.48 -13.47 -12.67
C TRP A 78 0.20 -13.32 -11.19
N PHE A 79 0.44 -14.38 -10.41
CA PHE A 79 0.35 -14.31 -8.96
C PHE A 79 1.34 -13.29 -8.36
N LYS A 80 2.59 -13.27 -8.86
CA LYS A 80 3.63 -12.34 -8.40
C LYS A 80 3.35 -10.87 -8.77
N LEU A 81 2.55 -10.62 -9.81
CA LEU A 81 2.18 -9.27 -10.24
C LEU A 81 1.17 -8.55 -9.33
N GLN A 82 0.60 -9.23 -8.32
CA GLN A 82 -0.32 -8.59 -7.37
C GLN A 82 0.16 -7.23 -6.83
N PRO A 83 1.40 -7.08 -6.31
CA PRO A 83 1.83 -5.81 -5.73
C PRO A 83 1.96 -4.69 -6.76
N MET A 84 2.24 -5.05 -8.03
CA MET A 84 2.25 -4.09 -9.14
C MET A 84 0.85 -3.52 -9.37
N PHE A 85 -0.15 -4.40 -9.50
CA PHE A 85 -1.53 -3.96 -9.70
C PHE A 85 -2.07 -3.19 -8.50
N THR A 86 -1.76 -3.61 -7.27
CA THR A 86 -2.11 -2.85 -6.06
C THR A 86 -1.49 -1.46 -6.08
N GLY A 87 -0.20 -1.33 -6.39
CA GLY A 87 0.50 -0.04 -6.47
C GLY A 87 -0.13 0.89 -7.50
N ILE A 88 -0.45 0.39 -8.70
CA ILE A 88 -1.11 1.16 -9.76
C ILE A 88 -2.52 1.60 -9.35
N ILE A 89 -3.33 0.69 -8.79
CA ILE A 89 -4.71 1.01 -8.37
C ILE A 89 -4.69 2.06 -7.26
N LEU A 90 -3.83 1.90 -6.25
CA LEU A 90 -3.72 2.86 -5.15
C LEU A 90 -3.17 4.21 -5.62
N TYR A 91 -2.20 4.22 -6.55
CA TYR A 91 -1.75 5.45 -7.20
C TYR A 91 -2.89 6.17 -7.88
N LEU A 92 -3.66 5.49 -8.74
CA LEU A 92 -4.78 6.10 -9.45
C LEU A 92 -5.83 6.65 -8.48
N TYR A 93 -6.16 5.89 -7.44
CA TYR A 93 -7.11 6.31 -6.42
C TYR A 93 -6.67 7.58 -5.69
N LEU A 94 -5.43 7.62 -5.18
CA LEU A 94 -4.90 8.79 -4.47
C LEU A 94 -4.67 9.98 -5.41
N PHE A 95 -4.22 9.73 -6.64
CA PHE A 95 -4.00 10.77 -7.63
C PHE A 95 -5.32 11.46 -8.03
N ILE A 96 -6.38 10.68 -8.28
CA ILE A 96 -7.71 11.23 -8.60
C ILE A 96 -8.27 12.05 -7.43
N GLN A 97 -8.11 11.60 -6.19
CA GLN A 97 -8.51 12.38 -5.01
C GLN A 97 -7.72 13.68 -4.90
N GLY A 98 -6.41 13.63 -5.11
CA GLY A 98 -5.55 14.80 -5.14
C GLY A 98 -5.97 15.83 -6.20
N LEU A 99 -6.39 15.38 -7.39
CA LEU A 99 -6.93 16.25 -8.44
C LEU A 99 -8.26 16.93 -8.04
N ARG A 100 -9.07 16.29 -7.20
CA ARG A 100 -10.29 16.88 -6.62
C ARG A 100 -10.02 17.83 -5.46
N GLY A 101 -8.75 17.98 -5.05
CA GLY A 101 -8.38 18.75 -3.87
C GLY A 101 -8.85 18.11 -2.56
N GLU A 102 -9.18 16.83 -2.59
CA GLU A 102 -9.55 16.03 -1.42
C GLU A 102 -8.32 15.24 -0.95
N SER A 103 -8.11 15.23 0.37
CA SER A 103 -7.06 14.43 0.99
C SER A 103 -7.73 13.34 1.81
N LEU A 104 -7.40 12.08 1.53
CA LEU A 104 -7.91 10.94 2.26
C LEU A 104 -7.57 11.04 3.75
N MET A 105 -6.32 11.38 4.06
CA MET A 105 -5.83 11.60 5.43
C MET A 105 -6.57 12.72 6.13
N TRP A 106 -6.88 13.81 5.42
CA TRP A 106 -7.68 14.90 5.96
C TRP A 106 -9.09 14.48 6.30
N THR A 107 -9.76 13.77 5.38
CA THR A 107 -11.12 13.25 5.59
C THR A 107 -11.14 12.27 6.75
N MET A 108 -10.22 11.30 6.79
CA MET A 108 -10.12 10.33 7.88
C MET A 108 -9.87 11.00 9.23
N SER A 109 -9.01 12.02 9.30
CA SER A 109 -8.78 12.74 10.54
C SER A 109 -10.02 13.48 11.03
N LYS A 110 -10.82 14.05 10.12
CA LYS A 110 -12.09 14.70 10.50
C LYS A 110 -13.07 13.69 11.05
N ASP A 111 -13.21 12.55 10.37
CA ASP A 111 -14.12 11.47 10.77
C ASP A 111 -13.73 10.86 12.12
N MET A 112 -12.43 10.80 12.41
CA MET A 112 -11.89 10.33 13.69
C MET A 112 -11.83 11.42 14.78
N ASN A 113 -12.35 12.62 14.50
CA ASN A 113 -12.31 13.78 15.40
C ASN A 113 -10.90 14.08 15.95
N MET A 114 -9.88 13.77 15.15
CA MET A 114 -8.48 14.00 15.50
C MET A 114 -8.17 15.48 15.29
N LYS A 115 -7.68 16.14 16.34
CA LYS A 115 -7.15 17.51 16.25
C LYS A 115 -5.81 17.49 15.50
N MET A 116 -5.87 17.47 14.17
CA MET A 116 -4.66 17.58 13.35
C MET A 116 -4.09 18.99 13.40
N LYS A 117 -2.82 19.07 13.76
CA LYS A 117 -2.03 20.31 13.74
C LYS A 117 -1.43 20.60 12.36
N VAL A 118 -1.65 19.72 11.38
CA VAL A 118 -1.06 19.81 10.05
C VAL A 118 -2.08 20.41 9.08
N PRO A 119 -1.73 21.47 8.33
CA PRO A 119 -2.61 22.06 7.30
C PRO A 119 -2.98 21.05 6.21
N LYS A 120 -4.16 21.20 5.63
CA LYS A 120 -4.68 20.31 4.58
C LYS A 120 -3.77 20.28 3.35
N GLU A 121 -3.14 21.40 3.02
CA GLU A 121 -2.26 21.57 1.87
C GLU A 121 -1.00 20.70 2.00
N VAL A 122 -0.47 20.58 3.23
CA VAL A 122 0.70 19.75 3.54
C VAL A 122 0.34 18.27 3.36
N LEU A 123 -0.85 17.87 3.80
CA LEU A 123 -1.35 16.49 3.62
C LEU A 123 -1.58 16.15 2.16
N LEU A 124 -2.13 17.07 1.36
CA LEU A 124 -2.29 16.88 -0.08
C LEU A 124 -0.95 16.67 -0.79
N VAL A 125 0.09 17.42 -0.40
CA VAL A 125 1.45 17.24 -0.95
C VAL A 125 2.00 15.87 -0.56
N LEU A 126 1.87 15.48 0.72
CA LEU A 126 2.32 14.18 1.21
C LEU A 126 1.61 13.03 0.48
N GLU A 127 0.28 13.10 0.35
CA GLU A 127 -0.53 12.12 -0.40
C GLU A 127 -0.10 11.96 -1.83
N ARG A 128 0.20 13.07 -2.52
CA ARG A 128 0.73 13.02 -3.87
C ARG A 128 2.07 12.30 -3.93
N HIS A 129 3.00 12.60 -3.00
CA HIS A 129 4.30 11.92 -2.96
C HIS A 129 4.16 10.44 -2.64
N MET A 130 3.28 10.07 -1.71
CA MET A 130 2.96 8.67 -1.41
C MET A 130 2.34 7.95 -2.61
N ALA A 131 1.45 8.61 -3.36
CA ALA A 131 0.87 8.03 -4.58
C ALA A 131 1.99 7.68 -5.57
N PHE A 132 2.92 8.60 -5.83
CA PHE A 132 4.06 8.35 -6.71
C PHE A 132 4.99 7.27 -6.16
N PHE A 133 5.25 7.25 -4.86
CA PHE A 133 6.01 6.17 -4.22
C PHE A 133 5.36 4.80 -4.47
N LEU A 134 4.04 4.68 -4.26
CA LEU A 134 3.30 3.43 -4.49
C LEU A 134 3.34 2.99 -5.96
N LEU A 135 3.27 3.93 -6.90
CA LEU A 135 3.42 3.65 -8.33
C LEU A 135 4.81 3.10 -8.63
N LEU A 136 5.86 3.81 -8.22
CA LEU A 136 7.24 3.42 -8.48
C LEU A 136 7.58 2.08 -7.83
N PHE A 137 7.14 1.87 -6.59
CA PHE A 137 7.31 0.61 -5.89
C PHE A 137 6.51 -0.52 -6.56
N GLY A 138 5.28 -0.26 -7.00
CA GLY A 138 4.47 -1.23 -7.75
C GLY A 138 5.15 -1.65 -9.06
N LEU A 139 5.67 -0.70 -9.84
CA LEU A 139 6.43 -1.00 -11.06
C LEU A 139 7.71 -1.78 -10.76
N PHE A 140 8.44 -1.40 -9.71
CA PHE A 140 9.60 -2.14 -9.23
C PHE A 140 9.24 -3.59 -8.87
N MET A 141 8.12 -3.82 -8.19
CA MET A 141 7.63 -5.18 -7.90
C MET A 141 7.29 -5.96 -9.17
N GLY A 142 6.79 -5.29 -10.23
CA GLY A 142 6.59 -5.91 -11.54
C GLY A 142 7.89 -6.37 -12.20
N VAL A 143 8.96 -5.57 -12.08
CA VAL A 143 10.31 -5.94 -12.54
C VAL A 143 10.84 -7.13 -11.74
N LEU A 144 10.69 -7.13 -10.42
CA LEU A 144 11.09 -8.26 -9.57
C LEU A 144 10.33 -9.54 -9.91
N ALA A 145 9.02 -9.45 -10.14
CA ALA A 145 8.18 -10.58 -10.50
C ALA A 145 8.64 -11.28 -11.81
N LYS A 146 9.15 -10.49 -12.78
CA LYS A 146 9.55 -11.01 -14.09
C LYS A 146 11.00 -11.51 -14.15
N TYR A 147 11.93 -10.81 -13.49
CA TYR A 147 13.37 -11.02 -13.71
C TYR A 147 14.11 -11.61 -12.52
N TYR A 148 13.50 -11.66 -11.33
CA TYR A 148 14.17 -12.09 -10.10
C TYR A 148 13.48 -13.31 -9.48
N SER A 149 14.18 -13.96 -8.54
CA SER A 149 13.67 -15.14 -7.85
C SER A 149 12.50 -14.81 -6.92
N THR A 150 11.68 -15.83 -6.62
CA THR A 150 10.56 -15.70 -5.70
C THR A 150 10.98 -15.24 -4.31
N SER A 151 12.14 -15.67 -3.82
CA SER A 151 12.64 -15.28 -2.50
C SER A 151 12.90 -13.76 -2.43
N ILE A 152 13.49 -13.18 -3.48
CA ILE A 152 13.71 -11.72 -3.58
C ILE A 152 12.36 -11.00 -3.67
N TRP A 153 11.45 -11.50 -4.51
CA TRP A 153 10.10 -10.95 -4.62
C TRP A 153 9.33 -10.98 -3.29
N ALA A 154 9.37 -12.11 -2.57
CA ALA A 154 8.69 -12.30 -1.29
C ALA A 154 9.28 -11.39 -0.21
N PHE A 155 10.61 -11.22 -0.19
CA PHE A 155 11.29 -10.27 0.69
C PHE A 155 10.75 -8.84 0.47
N PHE A 156 10.71 -8.35 -0.77
CA PHE A 156 10.24 -7.00 -1.06
C PHE A 156 8.72 -6.83 -0.88
N LYS A 157 7.92 -7.88 -1.11
CA LYS A 157 6.47 -7.87 -0.81
C LYS A 157 6.18 -7.75 0.69
N THR A 158 7.09 -8.23 1.54
CA THR A 158 6.94 -8.26 2.99
C THR A 158 7.78 -7.15 3.64
N ILE A 159 8.95 -7.50 4.16
CA ILE A 159 9.81 -6.61 4.97
C ILE A 159 10.43 -5.50 4.11
N GLY A 160 10.82 -5.81 2.86
CA GLY A 160 11.48 -4.85 1.99
C GLY A 160 10.62 -3.63 1.65
N PHE A 161 9.29 -3.79 1.54
CA PHE A 161 8.36 -2.65 1.40
C PHE A 161 8.48 -1.67 2.57
N TYR A 162 8.47 -2.18 3.81
CA TYR A 162 8.56 -1.34 5.01
C TYR A 162 9.90 -0.61 5.09
N ILE A 163 10.99 -1.25 4.68
CA ILE A 163 12.32 -0.61 4.61
C ILE A 163 12.30 0.54 3.60
N CYS A 164 11.82 0.28 2.38
CA CYS A 164 11.73 1.30 1.33
C CYS A 164 10.81 2.46 1.74
N PHE A 165 9.65 2.14 2.34
CA PHE A 165 8.72 3.12 2.85
C PHE A 165 9.31 3.93 4.00
N GLY A 166 10.04 3.30 4.92
CA GLY A 166 10.74 3.99 6.01
C GLY A 166 11.78 5.01 5.50
N ILE A 167 12.59 4.61 4.52
CA ILE A 167 13.55 5.51 3.86
C ILE A 167 12.83 6.67 3.18
N PHE A 168 11.75 6.38 2.43
CA PHE A 168 10.90 7.39 1.81
C PHE A 168 10.35 8.39 2.84
N MET A 169 9.81 7.90 3.97
CA MET A 169 9.25 8.75 5.02
C MET A 169 10.31 9.63 5.70
N ILE A 170 11.53 9.12 5.88
CA ILE A 170 12.66 9.91 6.39
C ILE A 170 13.02 11.02 5.38
N ALA A 171 13.09 10.69 4.09
CA ALA A 171 13.36 11.68 3.04
C ALA A 171 12.27 12.76 2.98
N GLU A 172 10.99 12.36 3.05
CA GLU A 172 9.85 13.28 3.12
C GLU A 172 9.94 14.18 4.35
N MET A 173 10.27 13.63 5.52
CA MET A 173 10.42 14.42 6.75
C MET A 173 11.47 15.53 6.58
N PHE A 174 12.61 15.24 5.96
CA PHE A 174 13.61 16.26 5.64
C PHE A 174 13.08 17.26 4.60
N TYR A 175 12.42 16.79 3.55
CA TYR A 175 11.81 17.66 2.54
C TYR A 175 10.83 18.67 3.17
N PHE A 176 9.90 18.23 4.00
CA PHE A 176 8.94 19.11 4.68
C PHE A 176 9.64 20.09 5.63
N ARG A 177 10.66 19.62 6.36
CA ARG A 177 11.43 20.46 7.29
C ARG A 177 12.16 21.60 6.57
N PHE A 178 12.75 21.35 5.41
CA PHE A 178 13.59 22.33 4.72
C PHE A 178 12.83 23.18 3.69
N VAL A 179 11.85 22.61 2.99
CA VAL A 179 11.20 23.25 1.83
C VAL A 179 9.90 23.94 2.24
N ILE A 180 9.07 23.27 3.03
CA ILE A 180 7.72 23.76 3.34
C ILE A 180 7.71 24.75 4.50
N SER A 181 8.63 24.61 5.46
CA SER A 181 8.82 25.63 6.51
C SER A 181 9.06 27.03 5.93
N LYS A 182 9.74 27.16 4.77
CA LYS A 182 9.99 28.46 4.13
C LYS A 182 8.74 29.02 3.39
N ARG A 183 7.92 28.16 2.79
CA ARG A 183 6.71 28.58 2.05
C ARG A 183 5.57 29.00 2.97
N PHE A 184 5.38 28.34 4.12
CA PHE A 184 4.31 28.68 5.07
C PHE A 184 4.61 29.96 5.88
N THR A 185 5.87 30.24 6.20
CA THR A 185 6.24 31.52 6.84
C THR A 185 5.97 32.71 5.91
N SER A 186 6.14 32.56 4.59
CA SER A 186 5.81 33.61 3.62
C SER A 186 4.31 33.87 3.53
N SER A 187 3.46 32.84 3.47
CA SER A 187 2.01 33.04 3.33
C SER A 187 1.34 33.62 4.58
N LEU A 188 1.90 33.39 5.78
CA LEU A 188 1.44 34.03 7.02
C LEU A 188 1.84 35.52 7.09
N VAL A 189 2.97 35.90 6.49
CA VAL A 189 3.40 37.30 6.40
C VAL A 189 2.51 38.09 5.43
N ASP A 190 2.10 37.49 4.32
CA ASP A 190 1.25 38.15 3.31
C ASP A 190 -0.19 38.34 3.82
N HIS A 191 -0.76 37.37 4.54
CA HIS A 191 -2.11 37.52 5.12
C HIS A 191 -2.19 38.56 6.25
N HIS A 192 -1.08 38.91 6.88
CA HIS A 192 -1.01 40.00 7.86
C HIS A 192 -0.93 41.39 7.20
N LYS A 193 -0.49 41.49 5.94
CA LYS A 193 -0.50 42.76 5.20
C LYS A 193 -1.90 43.14 4.72
N ASP A 194 -2.70 42.19 4.28
CA ASP A 194 -4.08 42.44 3.81
C ASP A 194 -5.07 42.80 4.93
N LYS A 195 -4.78 42.47 6.19
CA LYS A 195 -5.63 42.87 7.33
C LYS A 195 -5.35 44.26 7.89
N ASN A 196 -4.30 44.92 7.41
CA ASN A 196 -3.87 46.25 7.84
C ASN A 196 -4.03 47.31 6.73
N GLN A 197 -4.80 47.00 5.68
CA GLN A 197 -5.35 47.94 4.70
C GLN A 197 -6.87 47.95 4.80
#